data_AF-A0A316S7U7-F1
#
_entry.id   AF-A0A316S7U7-F1
#
_cell.length_a   1.000
_cell.length_b   1.000
_cell.length_c   1.000
_cell.angle_alpha   90.00
_cell.angle_beta   90.00
_cell.angle_gamma   90.00
#
_symmetry.space_group_name_H-M   'P 1'
#
loop_
_entity.id
_entity.type
_entity.pdbx_description
1 polymer ?
#
loop_
_entity_poly.entity_id
_entity_poly.type
_entity_poly.pdbx_seq_one_letter_code
_entity_poly.pdbx_strand_id
1 'polypeptide(L)'
;MLAEITRLPFAIVSNPYYQSFEVTFSEKPAQKIIDALKSLKMRWNPKKRCWYGFHPENVIREAIQSASENTETPAGILTEGYLGATAFYGSKSHKHLYGADLSAAIRTDFKAAGVKGTVRCSTYSGGQSLTATLTASAADFVPFAEYLVSLDEVELWRNRYDFWIPELDRRISCDEYFALEGEERKRAFEALARYEYEAPQKYGICDKWLERYTNLFTPSFMQTVKKALAIVLSYRYDDSNGQVDYFDTNFYYDLKIKLK
;
A
#
# COMPACT_ATOMS: atom_id res chain seq x y z
N MET A 1 29.95 -13.67 33.00
CA MET A 1 29.64 -15.06 32.60
C MET A 1 28.67 -15.00 31.45
N LEU A 2 28.96 -15.79 30.42
CA LEU A 2 28.51 -15.66 29.03
C LEU A 2 26.99 -15.67 28.89
N ALA A 3 26.49 -14.75 28.05
CA ALA A 3 25.12 -14.71 27.59
C ALA A 3 24.73 -16.06 26.98
N GLU A 4 23.60 -16.62 27.41
CA GLU A 4 22.94 -17.72 26.74
C GLU A 4 22.65 -17.29 25.30
N ILE A 5 23.48 -17.77 24.37
CA ILE A 5 23.19 -17.72 22.95
C ILE A 5 21.99 -18.64 22.76
N THR A 6 20.81 -18.05 22.61
CA THR A 6 19.58 -18.70 22.15
C THR A 6 19.87 -19.34 20.79
N ARG A 7 20.31 -20.60 20.81
CA ARG A 7 20.46 -21.44 19.61
C ARG A 7 19.06 -21.61 19.03
N LEU A 8 18.78 -20.91 17.93
CA LEU A 8 17.62 -21.18 17.09
C LEU A 8 17.65 -22.68 16.68
N PRO A 9 16.52 -23.41 16.67
CA PRO A 9 16.49 -24.86 16.52
C PRO A 9 16.61 -25.29 15.05
N PHE A 10 17.66 -24.83 14.35
CA PHE A 10 17.94 -25.22 12.97
C PHE A 10 19.42 -25.51 12.74
N ALA A 11 19.70 -26.43 11.82
CA ALA A 11 21.04 -26.75 11.36
C ALA A 11 21.14 -26.51 9.86
N ILE A 12 22.22 -25.85 9.41
CA ILE A 12 22.56 -25.70 8.00
C ILE A 12 23.75 -26.60 7.73
N VAL A 13 23.64 -27.47 6.72
CA VAL A 13 24.66 -28.43 6.34
C VAL A 13 24.98 -28.28 4.87
N SER A 14 26.27 -28.18 4.52
CA SER A 14 26.71 -28.18 3.12
C SER A 14 26.58 -29.59 2.53
N ASN A 15 25.98 -29.68 1.35
CA ASN A 15 25.91 -30.90 0.55
C ASN A 15 26.87 -30.77 -0.66
N PRO A 16 28.10 -31.29 -0.56
CA PRO A 16 29.12 -31.10 -1.58
C PRO A 16 28.79 -31.80 -2.91
N TYR A 17 27.98 -32.86 -2.88
CA TYR A 17 27.58 -33.60 -4.09
C TYR A 17 26.68 -32.79 -5.03
N TYR A 18 25.91 -31.85 -4.49
CA TYR A 18 24.95 -31.02 -5.23
C TYR A 18 25.26 -29.52 -5.14
N GLN A 19 26.42 -29.16 -4.57
CA GLN A 19 26.83 -27.77 -4.34
C GLN A 19 25.72 -26.92 -3.68
N SER A 20 24.99 -27.52 -2.75
CA SER A 20 23.82 -26.91 -2.12
C SER A 20 23.96 -26.89 -0.60
N PHE A 21 23.12 -26.10 0.05
CA PHE A 21 22.98 -26.10 1.50
C PHE A 21 21.61 -26.67 1.88
N GLU A 22 21.61 -27.54 2.87
CA GLU A 22 20.42 -28.17 3.44
C GLU A 22 20.14 -27.59 4.82
N VAL A 23 18.89 -27.20 5.08
CA VAL A 23 18.42 -26.65 6.35
C VAL A 23 17.44 -27.64 6.98
N THR A 24 17.72 -28.05 8.21
CA THR A 24 16.85 -28.92 9.01
C THR A 24 16.38 -28.21 10.26
N PHE A 25 15.17 -28.54 10.71
CA PHE A 25 14.57 -28.02 11.93
C PHE A 25 14.19 -29.20 12.83
N SER A 26 14.32 -29.06 14.15
CA SER A 26 13.91 -30.09 15.10
C SER A 26 12.40 -30.27 15.18
N GLU A 27 11.65 -29.21 14.88
CA GLU A 27 10.20 -29.16 14.85
C GLU A 27 9.72 -28.32 13.65
N LYS A 28 8.41 -28.30 13.38
CA LYS A 28 7.87 -27.53 12.26
C LYS A 28 8.16 -26.02 12.48
N PRO A 29 8.94 -25.36 11.61
CA PRO A 29 9.26 -23.95 11.78
C PRO A 29 8.01 -23.07 11.60
N ALA A 30 8.05 -21.87 12.19
CA ALA A 30 7.01 -20.87 12.01
C ALA A 30 6.81 -20.53 10.52
N GLN A 31 5.58 -20.18 10.13
CA GLN A 31 5.26 -19.92 8.72
C GLN A 31 6.13 -18.81 8.10
N LYS A 32 6.48 -17.77 8.87
CA LYS A 32 7.40 -16.69 8.43
C LYS A 32 8.78 -17.22 8.01
N ILE A 33 9.31 -18.21 8.73
CA ILE A 33 10.60 -18.84 8.40
C ILE A 33 10.45 -19.66 7.12
N ILE A 34 9.34 -20.39 6.96
CA ILE A 34 9.04 -21.13 5.72
C ILE A 34 8.96 -20.17 4.53
N ASP A 35 8.33 -19.02 4.68
CA ASP A 35 8.19 -18.03 3.61
C ASP A 35 9.54 -17.38 3.26
N ALA A 36 10.40 -17.12 4.26
CA ALA A 36 11.79 -16.67 4.03
C ALA A 36 12.65 -17.71 3.30
N LEU A 37 12.50 -19.01 3.60
CA LEU A 37 13.18 -20.05 2.84
C LEU A 37 12.68 -20.14 1.41
N LYS A 38 11.37 -19.96 1.19
CA LYS A 38 10.77 -19.92 -0.15
C LYS A 38 11.22 -18.70 -0.96
N SER A 39 11.39 -17.53 -0.34
CA SER A 39 11.88 -16.32 -1.02
C SER A 39 13.33 -16.49 -1.53
N LEU A 40 14.15 -17.24 -0.79
CA LEU A 40 15.46 -17.73 -1.23
C LEU A 40 15.39 -18.87 -2.26
N LYS A 41 14.21 -19.13 -2.84
CA LYS A 41 13.96 -20.20 -3.80
C LYS A 41 14.36 -21.60 -3.30
N MET A 42 14.45 -21.80 -1.99
CA MET A 42 14.73 -23.11 -1.42
C MET A 42 13.54 -24.05 -1.62
N ARG A 43 13.83 -25.34 -1.77
CA ARG A 43 12.84 -26.37 -2.05
C ARG A 43 12.76 -27.35 -0.87
N TRP A 44 11.56 -27.77 -0.54
CA TRP A 44 11.33 -28.80 0.47
C TRP A 44 11.62 -30.19 -0.10
N ASN A 45 12.44 -30.98 0.58
CA ASN A 45 12.64 -32.40 0.30
C ASN A 45 11.86 -33.24 1.33
N PRO A 46 10.73 -33.86 0.95
CA PRO A 46 9.91 -34.61 1.89
C PRO A 46 10.57 -35.91 2.39
N LYS A 47 11.50 -36.48 1.62
CA LYS A 47 12.21 -37.73 1.99
C LYS A 47 13.25 -37.48 3.07
N LYS A 48 14.05 -36.41 2.93
CA LYS A 48 15.07 -36.01 3.90
C LYS A 48 14.54 -35.12 5.03
N ARG A 49 13.32 -34.59 4.87
CA ARG A 49 12.72 -33.58 5.77
C ARG A 49 13.60 -32.34 5.94
N CYS A 50 14.20 -31.87 4.84
CA CYS A 50 15.06 -30.68 4.82
C CYS A 50 14.66 -29.72 3.70
N TRP A 51 14.96 -28.43 3.90
CA TRP A 51 14.93 -27.42 2.84
C TRP A 51 16.29 -27.37 2.17
N TYR A 52 16.36 -27.28 0.85
CA TYR A 52 17.65 -27.18 0.16
C TYR A 52 17.65 -26.06 -0.88
N GLY A 53 18.82 -25.47 -1.11
CA GLY A 53 19.01 -24.38 -2.07
C GLY A 53 20.49 -24.06 -2.31
N PHE A 54 20.75 -23.12 -3.20
CA PHE A 54 22.10 -22.81 -3.69
C PHE A 54 22.66 -21.49 -3.12
N HIS A 55 21.93 -20.85 -2.21
CA HIS A 55 22.42 -19.65 -1.52
C HIS A 55 23.48 -20.03 -0.48
N PRO A 56 24.47 -19.16 -0.24
CA PRO A 56 25.50 -19.42 0.76
C PRO A 56 24.92 -19.40 2.19
N GLU A 57 25.59 -20.10 3.11
CA GLU A 57 25.12 -20.30 4.48
C GLU A 57 24.77 -18.99 5.21
N ASN A 58 25.58 -17.94 5.02
CA ASN A 58 25.35 -16.63 5.65
C ASN A 58 24.01 -16.01 5.23
N VAL A 59 23.66 -16.06 3.94
CA VAL A 59 22.40 -15.51 3.41
C VAL A 59 21.20 -16.30 3.93
N ILE A 60 21.31 -17.62 3.99
CA ILE A 60 20.26 -18.49 4.54
C ILE A 60 20.05 -18.20 6.03
N ARG A 61 21.16 -18.07 6.78
CA ARG A 61 21.14 -17.81 8.22
C ARG A 61 20.53 -16.44 8.54
N GLU A 62 20.93 -15.40 7.81
CA GLU A 62 20.39 -14.05 7.95
C GLU A 62 18.89 -14.02 7.67
N ALA A 63 18.42 -14.66 6.59
CA ALA A 63 16.99 -14.74 6.27
C ALA A 63 16.17 -15.43 7.37
N ILE A 64 16.69 -16.51 7.97
CA ILE A 64 16.02 -17.20 9.08
C ILE A 64 16.02 -16.31 10.34
N GLN A 65 17.13 -15.60 10.62
CA GLN A 65 17.26 -14.70 11.76
C GLN A 65 16.34 -13.48 11.65
N SER A 66 16.32 -12.80 10.50
CA SER A 66 15.40 -11.69 10.21
C SER A 66 13.93 -12.14 10.25
N ALA A 67 13.63 -13.38 9.88
CA ALA A 67 12.28 -13.93 10.02
C ALA A 67 11.91 -14.28 11.48
N SER A 68 12.91 -14.49 12.35
CA SER A 68 12.75 -14.84 13.77
C SER A 68 12.67 -13.62 14.68
N GLU A 69 13.41 -12.55 14.36
CA GLU A 69 13.36 -11.26 15.04
C GLU A 69 12.23 -10.43 14.41
N ASN A 70 11.05 -10.42 15.05
CA ASN A 70 9.86 -9.72 14.56
C ASN A 70 10.18 -8.34 13.96
N THR A 71 10.09 -8.26 12.64
CA THR A 71 9.82 -7.00 11.93
C THR A 71 8.57 -7.21 11.08
N GLU A 72 7.72 -6.19 11.11
CA GLU A 72 6.50 -6.09 10.32
C GLU A 72 6.78 -6.52 8.88
N THR A 73 6.09 -7.56 8.42
CA THR A 73 6.17 -7.99 7.03
C THR A 73 5.90 -6.76 6.15
N PRO A 74 6.79 -6.38 5.21
CA PRO A 74 6.49 -5.32 4.26
C PRO A 74 5.17 -5.62 3.55
N ALA A 75 4.50 -4.55 3.12
CA ALA A 75 3.21 -4.62 2.45
C ALA A 75 3.37 -5.32 1.10
N GLY A 76 3.26 -6.65 1.12
CA GLY A 76 3.13 -7.52 -0.04
C GLY A 76 4.43 -7.98 -0.71
N ILE A 77 4.30 -9.02 -1.52
CA ILE A 77 5.33 -9.55 -2.41
C ILE A 77 4.89 -9.25 -3.85
N LEU A 78 5.72 -8.50 -4.58
CA LEU A 78 5.61 -8.34 -6.03
C LEU A 78 6.19 -9.60 -6.68
N THR A 79 5.36 -10.33 -7.41
CA THR A 79 5.80 -11.48 -8.20
C THR A 79 5.72 -11.10 -9.68
N GLU A 80 6.86 -11.11 -10.38
CA GLU A 80 6.87 -10.99 -11.83
C GLU A 80 6.39 -12.32 -12.44
N GLY A 81 5.22 -12.26 -13.07
CA GLY A 81 4.63 -13.32 -13.86
C GLY A 81 5.24 -13.43 -15.25
N TYR A 82 4.96 -14.55 -15.92
CA TYR A 82 5.35 -14.77 -17.31
C TYR A 82 4.67 -13.72 -18.21
N LEU A 83 5.43 -13.12 -19.14
CA LEU A 83 5.05 -11.98 -20.01
C LEU A 83 4.96 -10.59 -19.34
N GLY A 84 5.56 -10.39 -18.16
CA GLY A 84 5.64 -9.05 -17.54
C GLY A 84 4.38 -8.63 -16.79
N ALA A 85 3.47 -9.56 -16.52
CA ALA A 85 2.35 -9.34 -15.60
C ALA A 85 2.86 -9.34 -14.15
N THR A 86 2.77 -8.22 -13.45
CA THR A 86 3.13 -8.13 -12.03
C THR A 86 1.91 -8.45 -11.15
N ALA A 87 1.99 -9.51 -10.34
CA ALA A 87 0.97 -9.83 -9.36
C ALA A 87 1.41 -9.35 -7.96
N PHE A 88 0.54 -8.61 -7.27
CA PHE A 88 0.81 -8.10 -5.93
C PHE A 88 0.04 -8.93 -4.89
N TYR A 89 0.78 -9.67 -4.08
CA TYR A 89 0.20 -10.53 -3.04
C TYR A 89 0.33 -9.87 -1.68
N GLY A 90 -0.78 -9.48 -1.05
CA GLY A 90 -0.79 -9.02 0.34
C GLY A 90 -0.30 -10.11 1.30
N SER A 91 0.45 -9.73 2.35
CA SER A 91 1.04 -10.67 3.32
C SER A 91 0.01 -11.50 4.13
N LYS A 92 -1.25 -11.08 4.15
CA LYS A 92 -2.40 -11.72 4.79
C LYS A 92 -3.45 -12.22 3.77
N SER A 93 -3.15 -12.20 2.47
CA SER A 93 -4.06 -12.59 1.39
C SER A 93 -4.52 -14.05 1.47
N HIS A 94 -3.64 -14.94 1.94
CA HIS A 94 -3.91 -16.37 2.18
C HIS A 94 -4.96 -16.67 3.25
N LYS A 95 -5.44 -15.66 4.00
CA LYS A 95 -6.46 -15.86 5.04
C LYS A 95 -7.86 -16.08 4.47
N HIS A 96 -8.09 -15.79 3.18
CA HIS A 96 -9.37 -15.97 2.47
C HIS A 96 -10.61 -15.47 3.26
N LEU A 97 -10.49 -14.30 3.91
CA LEU A 97 -11.59 -13.72 4.71
C LEU A 97 -12.67 -13.12 3.81
N TYR A 98 -13.93 -13.19 4.25
CA TYR A 98 -15.09 -12.77 3.47
C TYR A 98 -16.06 -11.90 4.30
N GLY A 99 -16.62 -10.86 3.68
CA GLY A 99 -17.69 -10.05 4.25
C GLY A 99 -17.32 -9.42 5.60
N ALA A 100 -18.12 -9.72 6.63
CA ALA A 100 -17.96 -9.14 7.96
C ALA A 100 -16.60 -9.48 8.59
N ASP A 101 -16.11 -10.71 8.40
CA ASP A 101 -14.85 -11.18 9.00
C ASP A 101 -13.64 -10.42 8.43
N LEU A 102 -13.64 -10.16 7.12
CA LEU A 102 -12.63 -9.33 6.47
C LEU A 102 -12.64 -7.91 7.06
N SER A 103 -13.82 -7.29 7.16
CA SER A 103 -13.93 -5.93 7.72
C SER A 103 -13.51 -5.86 9.19
N ALA A 104 -13.74 -6.92 9.97
CA ALA A 104 -13.37 -7.01 11.37
C ALA A 104 -11.86 -7.17 11.54
N ALA A 105 -11.22 -8.03 10.74
CA ALA A 105 -9.78 -8.22 10.77
C ALA A 105 -9.02 -6.93 10.42
N ILE A 106 -9.45 -6.21 9.38
CA ILE A 106 -8.83 -4.94 8.98
C ILE A 106 -9.04 -3.87 10.06
N ARG A 107 -10.21 -3.80 10.70
CA ARG A 107 -10.44 -2.87 11.83
C ARG A 107 -9.54 -3.18 13.02
N THR A 108 -9.30 -4.45 13.33
CA THR A 108 -8.37 -4.86 14.38
C THR A 108 -6.95 -4.37 14.08
N ASP A 109 -6.49 -4.52 12.83
CA ASP A 109 -5.17 -4.04 12.43
C ASP A 109 -5.11 -2.50 12.39
N PHE A 110 -6.16 -1.82 11.97
CA PHE A 110 -6.25 -0.35 12.06
C PHE A 110 -6.07 0.11 13.51
N LYS A 111 -6.79 -0.52 14.44
CA LYS A 111 -6.68 -0.22 15.87
C LYS A 111 -5.27 -0.48 16.40
N ALA A 112 -4.66 -1.61 16.05
CA ALA A 112 -3.30 -1.96 16.46
C ALA A 112 -2.26 -0.99 15.89
N ALA A 113 -2.47 -0.49 14.67
CA ALA A 113 -1.59 0.45 13.99
C ALA A 113 -1.80 1.92 14.40
N GLY A 114 -2.81 2.21 15.23
CA GLY A 114 -3.22 3.57 15.62
C GLY A 114 -4.00 4.33 14.55
N VAL A 115 -4.46 3.66 13.49
CA VAL A 115 -5.23 4.26 12.39
C VAL A 115 -6.68 4.42 12.82
N LYS A 116 -7.18 5.66 12.80
CA LYS A 116 -8.59 5.98 13.06
C LYS A 116 -9.38 5.98 11.75
N GLY A 117 -10.29 5.02 11.60
CA GLY A 117 -11.16 4.93 10.44
C GLY A 117 -12.22 3.86 10.59
N THR A 118 -13.17 3.86 9.65
CA THR A 118 -14.19 2.81 9.52
C THR A 118 -13.86 1.92 8.33
N VAL A 119 -14.30 0.67 8.40
CA VAL A 119 -14.15 -0.29 7.29
C VAL A 119 -15.48 -0.99 7.10
N ARG A 120 -16.00 -0.91 5.89
CA ARG A 120 -17.22 -1.59 5.46
C ARG A 120 -16.89 -2.58 4.35
N CYS A 121 -17.48 -3.77 4.42
CA CYS A 121 -17.45 -4.72 3.32
C CYS A 121 -18.88 -4.95 2.82
N SER A 122 -19.02 -5.04 1.50
CA SER A 122 -20.25 -5.34 0.80
C SER A 122 -20.02 -6.55 -0.11
N THR A 123 -20.91 -7.52 -0.06
CA THR A 123 -20.80 -8.77 -0.85
C THR A 123 -21.84 -8.79 -1.96
N TYR A 124 -21.51 -9.39 -3.09
CA TYR A 124 -22.41 -9.54 -4.24
C TYR A 124 -22.14 -10.87 -4.98
N SER A 125 -23.01 -11.22 -5.92
CA SER A 125 -22.80 -12.40 -6.77
C SER A 125 -21.52 -12.22 -7.59
N GLY A 126 -20.48 -12.97 -7.25
CA GLY A 126 -19.17 -12.91 -7.91
C GLY A 126 -18.06 -12.18 -7.13
N GLY A 127 -18.30 -11.70 -5.91
CA GLY A 127 -17.21 -11.18 -5.08
C GLY A 127 -17.63 -10.28 -3.93
N GLN A 128 -16.69 -9.46 -3.50
CA GLN A 128 -16.90 -8.49 -2.43
C GLN A 128 -16.14 -7.20 -2.72
N SER A 129 -16.65 -6.09 -2.18
CA SER A 129 -15.99 -4.79 -2.19
C SER A 129 -15.80 -4.28 -0.78
N LEU A 130 -14.75 -3.49 -0.59
CA LEU A 130 -14.36 -2.91 0.67
C LEU A 130 -14.28 -1.39 0.55
N THR A 131 -14.79 -0.68 1.53
CA THR A 131 -14.57 0.76 1.67
C THR A 131 -13.97 1.04 3.03
N ALA A 132 -12.75 1.54 3.04
CA ALA A 132 -12.09 2.07 4.24
C ALA A 132 -12.23 3.59 4.23
N THR A 133 -12.78 4.17 5.29
CA THR A 133 -12.94 5.63 5.40
C THR A 133 -12.11 6.14 6.57
N LEU A 134 -11.12 6.98 6.27
CA LEU A 134 -10.35 7.72 7.26
C LEU A 134 -11.04 9.04 7.56
N THR A 135 -10.95 9.45 8.83
CA THR A 135 -11.46 10.75 9.26
C THR A 135 -10.29 11.71 9.38
N ALA A 136 -10.32 12.77 8.57
CA ALA A 136 -9.38 13.88 8.66
C ALA A 136 -9.99 15.01 9.52
N SER A 137 -9.12 15.77 10.16
CA SER A 137 -9.41 17.03 10.82
C SER A 137 -8.75 18.18 10.06
N ALA A 138 -9.12 19.43 10.33
CA ALA A 138 -8.48 20.59 9.71
C ALA A 138 -6.95 20.64 9.96
N ALA A 139 -6.47 20.06 11.07
CA ALA A 139 -5.05 20.00 11.40
C ALA A 139 -4.25 19.00 10.53
N ASP A 140 -4.94 18.13 9.79
CA ASP A 140 -4.30 17.14 8.92
C ASP A 140 -3.96 17.71 7.53
N PHE A 141 -4.43 18.93 7.23
CA PHE A 141 -4.16 19.66 5.99
C PHE A 141 -3.01 20.64 6.18
N VAL A 142 -2.19 20.82 5.15
CA VAL A 142 -1.20 21.91 5.17
C VAL A 142 -1.93 23.26 5.08
N PRO A 143 -1.43 24.34 5.70
CA PRO A 143 -2.03 25.66 5.56
C PRO A 143 -2.15 26.07 4.08
N PHE A 144 -3.24 26.77 3.71
CA PHE A 144 -3.47 27.18 2.31
C PHE A 144 -2.29 27.95 1.70
N ALA A 145 -1.61 28.80 2.48
CA ALA A 145 -0.44 29.53 2.01
C ALA A 145 0.74 28.59 1.65
N GLU A 146 0.95 27.52 2.42
CA GLU A 146 1.97 26.51 2.13
C GLU A 146 1.57 25.65 0.94
N TYR A 147 0.29 25.25 0.86
CA TYR A 147 -0.28 24.56 -0.30
C TYR A 147 -0.06 25.35 -1.58
N LEU A 148 -0.40 26.64 -1.59
CA LEU A 148 -0.29 27.51 -2.77
C LEU A 148 1.14 27.57 -3.32
N VAL A 149 2.15 27.64 -2.45
CA VAL A 149 3.56 27.67 -2.83
C VAL A 149 4.04 26.32 -3.35
N SER A 150 3.43 25.22 -2.92
CA SER A 150 3.78 23.87 -3.36
C SER A 150 3.22 23.47 -4.73
N LEU A 151 2.33 24.29 -5.30
CA LEU A 151 1.64 23.97 -6.55
C LEU A 151 2.47 24.35 -7.77
N ASP A 152 2.41 23.47 -8.77
CA ASP A 152 2.86 23.76 -10.12
C ASP A 152 1.65 24.20 -10.97
N GLU A 153 1.75 25.35 -11.64
CA GLU A 153 0.67 25.92 -12.45
C GLU A 153 0.23 24.98 -13.58
N VAL A 154 1.18 24.27 -14.20
CA VAL A 154 0.90 23.36 -15.32
C VAL A 154 0.18 22.12 -14.81
N GLU A 155 0.63 21.54 -13.71
CA GLU A 155 -0.02 20.40 -13.04
C GLU A 155 -1.44 20.74 -12.58
N LEU A 156 -1.65 21.96 -12.07
CA LEU A 156 -2.97 22.42 -11.67
C LEU A 156 -3.97 22.41 -12.84
N TRP A 157 -3.49 22.63 -14.07
CA TRP A 157 -4.27 22.64 -15.31
C TRP A 157 -4.23 21.34 -16.12
N ARG A 158 -3.35 20.37 -15.79
CA ARG A 158 -3.03 19.16 -16.62
C ARG A 158 -4.22 18.34 -17.10
N ASN A 159 -5.36 18.39 -16.42
CA ASN A 159 -6.58 17.66 -16.80
C ASN A 159 -7.84 18.56 -16.75
N ARG A 160 -7.70 19.86 -16.99
CA ARG A 160 -8.82 20.82 -17.01
C ARG A 160 -8.93 21.49 -18.36
N TYR A 161 -10.13 21.41 -18.94
CA TYR A 161 -10.44 22.12 -20.17
C TYR A 161 -10.73 23.60 -19.90
N ASP A 162 -11.50 23.87 -18.85
CA ASP A 162 -11.88 25.21 -18.40
C ASP A 162 -12.25 25.20 -16.91
N PHE A 163 -12.34 26.38 -16.31
CA PHE A 163 -12.71 26.55 -14.91
C PHE A 163 -13.43 27.88 -14.67
N TRP A 164 -14.43 27.88 -13.79
CA TRP A 164 -15.12 29.10 -13.36
C TRP A 164 -14.29 29.80 -12.29
N ILE A 165 -13.81 31.01 -12.57
CA ILE A 165 -12.99 31.80 -11.65
C ILE A 165 -13.90 32.83 -10.97
N PRO A 166 -14.27 32.65 -9.69
CA PRO A 166 -15.16 33.58 -8.98
C PRO A 166 -14.66 35.02 -8.98
N GLU A 167 -13.35 35.21 -8.88
CA GLU A 167 -12.66 36.51 -8.78
C GLU A 167 -12.68 37.29 -10.10
N LEU A 168 -12.90 36.59 -11.23
CA LEU A 168 -13.05 37.19 -12.57
C LEU A 168 -14.50 37.12 -13.06
N ASP A 169 -15.40 36.53 -12.27
CA ASP A 169 -16.82 36.29 -12.59
C ASP A 169 -17.04 35.68 -13.98
N ARG A 170 -16.14 34.77 -14.39
CA ARG A 170 -16.20 34.15 -15.71
C ARG A 170 -15.51 32.79 -15.74
N ARG A 171 -15.86 32.01 -16.76
CA ARG A 171 -15.17 30.77 -17.09
C ARG A 171 -14.00 31.09 -18.01
N ILE A 172 -12.81 30.57 -17.69
CA ILE A 172 -11.62 30.70 -18.53
C ILE A 172 -11.16 29.30 -18.96
N SER A 173 -10.72 29.18 -20.21
CA SER A 173 -10.08 27.96 -20.71
C SER A 173 -8.61 27.88 -20.25
N CYS A 174 -8.01 26.70 -20.40
CA CYS A 174 -6.56 26.52 -20.19
C CYS A 174 -5.73 27.51 -21.03
N ASP A 175 -6.04 27.60 -22.33
CA ASP A 175 -5.35 28.51 -23.26
C ASP A 175 -5.50 29.99 -22.84
N GLU A 176 -6.71 30.37 -22.43
CA GLU A 176 -6.99 31.72 -21.96
C GLU A 176 -6.25 32.04 -20.66
N TYR A 177 -6.19 31.10 -19.72
CA TYR A 177 -5.43 31.26 -18.48
C TYR A 177 -3.95 31.54 -18.75
N PHE A 178 -3.31 30.79 -19.66
CA PHE A 178 -1.90 30.98 -19.99
C PHE A 178 -1.64 32.26 -20.79
N ALA A 179 -2.67 32.86 -21.40
CA ALA A 179 -2.61 34.18 -22.03
C ALA A 179 -2.81 35.35 -21.03
N LEU A 180 -3.29 35.10 -19.81
CA LEU A 180 -3.39 36.13 -18.78
C LEU A 180 -2.00 36.57 -18.31
N GLU A 181 -1.88 37.85 -17.93
CA GLU A 181 -0.65 38.42 -17.40
C GLU A 181 -0.84 39.09 -16.03
N GLY A 182 0.27 39.22 -15.29
CA GLY A 182 0.33 40.00 -14.06
C GLY A 182 -0.69 39.59 -12.99
N GLU A 183 -1.39 40.58 -12.45
CA GLU A 183 -2.32 40.39 -11.32
C GLU A 183 -3.57 39.58 -11.69
N GLU A 184 -4.01 39.59 -12.95
CA GLU A 184 -5.18 38.79 -13.36
C GLU A 184 -4.86 37.29 -13.33
N ARG A 185 -3.68 36.90 -13.84
CA ARG A 185 -3.21 35.50 -13.78
C ARG A 185 -3.01 35.03 -12.35
N LYS A 186 -2.44 35.87 -11.47
CA LYS A 186 -2.27 35.54 -10.04
C LYS A 186 -3.61 35.30 -9.35
N ARG A 187 -4.61 36.17 -9.58
CA ARG A 187 -5.96 35.97 -9.02
C ARG A 187 -6.60 34.68 -9.53
N ALA A 188 -6.50 34.40 -10.83
CA ALA A 188 -7.02 33.16 -11.39
C ALA A 188 -6.33 31.91 -10.83
N PHE A 189 -5.02 31.97 -10.62
CA PHE A 189 -4.26 30.89 -9.99
C PHE A 189 -4.70 30.63 -8.55
N GLU A 190 -4.77 31.68 -7.73
CA GLU A 190 -5.21 31.57 -6.33
C GLU A 190 -6.64 31.05 -6.20
N ALA A 191 -7.54 31.50 -7.08
CA ALA A 191 -8.93 31.05 -7.15
C ALA A 191 -9.02 29.54 -7.39
N LEU A 192 -8.29 29.05 -8.41
CA LEU A 192 -8.27 27.65 -8.77
C LEU A 192 -7.61 26.81 -7.67
N ALA A 193 -6.49 27.28 -7.12
CA ALA A 193 -5.82 26.62 -6.00
C ALA A 193 -6.77 26.51 -4.78
N ARG A 194 -7.52 27.56 -4.46
CA ARG A 194 -8.49 27.57 -3.36
C ARG A 194 -9.61 26.55 -3.59
N TYR A 195 -10.17 26.49 -4.79
CA TYR A 195 -11.16 25.48 -5.13
C TYR A 195 -10.62 24.06 -4.93
N GLU A 196 -9.41 23.77 -5.42
CA GLU A 196 -8.78 22.45 -5.25
C GLU A 196 -8.44 22.12 -3.81
N TYR A 197 -8.13 23.13 -3.00
CA TYR A 197 -7.88 22.97 -1.57
C TYR A 197 -9.17 22.63 -0.80
N GLU A 198 -10.28 23.30 -1.15
CA GLU A 198 -11.56 23.19 -0.44
C GLU A 198 -12.44 22.02 -0.92
N ALA A 199 -12.37 21.65 -2.20
CA ALA A 199 -13.22 20.60 -2.76
C ALA A 199 -13.05 19.24 -2.03
N PRO A 200 -11.83 18.75 -1.76
CA PRO A 200 -11.62 17.54 -0.97
C PRO A 200 -12.15 17.62 0.46
N GLN A 201 -12.10 18.81 1.08
CA GLN A 201 -12.63 19.03 2.43
C GLN A 201 -14.16 18.93 2.46
N LYS A 202 -14.81 19.38 1.37
CA LYS A 202 -16.27 19.37 1.24
C LYS A 202 -16.83 18.03 0.78
N TYR A 203 -16.19 17.38 -0.19
CA TYR A 203 -16.72 16.21 -0.88
C TYR A 203 -16.03 14.90 -0.46
N GLY A 204 -14.88 14.99 0.23
CA GLY A 204 -14.00 13.86 0.51
C GLY A 204 -13.10 13.51 -0.67
N ILE A 205 -12.21 12.53 -0.45
CA ILE A 205 -11.27 12.01 -1.45
C ILE A 205 -11.48 10.50 -1.59
N CYS A 206 -11.37 9.95 -2.79
CA CYS A 206 -11.24 8.50 -3.01
C CYS A 206 -9.84 8.13 -3.52
N ASP A 207 -9.49 6.86 -3.35
CA ASP A 207 -8.17 6.28 -3.60
C ASP A 207 -7.61 6.56 -5.00
N LYS A 208 -8.46 6.55 -6.02
CA LYS A 208 -8.11 6.82 -7.43
C LYS A 208 -7.46 8.19 -7.66
N TRP A 209 -7.56 9.10 -6.69
CA TRP A 209 -7.01 10.45 -6.77
C TRP A 209 -6.00 10.74 -5.66
N LEU A 210 -5.63 9.76 -4.84
CA LEU A 210 -4.79 10.00 -3.66
C LEU A 210 -3.43 10.64 -4.01
N GLU A 211 -2.84 10.23 -5.14
CA GLU A 211 -1.58 10.76 -5.65
C GLU A 211 -1.66 12.26 -6.01
N ARG A 212 -2.83 12.72 -6.44
CA ARG A 212 -3.11 14.12 -6.79
C ARG A 212 -3.14 15.04 -5.57
N TYR A 213 -3.41 14.49 -4.40
CA TYR A 213 -3.58 15.26 -3.15
C TYR A 213 -2.41 15.09 -2.18
N THR A 214 -1.26 14.63 -2.67
CA THR A 214 -0.04 14.46 -1.85
C THR A 214 0.43 15.77 -1.20
N ASN A 215 0.25 16.90 -1.88
CA ASN A 215 0.62 18.23 -1.38
C ASN A 215 -0.46 18.87 -0.49
N LEU A 216 -1.65 18.27 -0.40
CA LEU A 216 -2.78 18.82 0.37
C LEU A 216 -2.69 18.48 1.86
N PHE A 217 -2.06 17.35 2.19
CA PHE A 217 -2.03 16.80 3.53
C PHE A 217 -0.67 16.98 4.18
N THR A 218 -0.66 17.09 5.50
CA THR A 218 0.59 17.06 6.26
C THR A 218 1.33 15.74 6.04
N PRO A 219 2.67 15.72 6.10
CA PRO A 219 3.45 14.50 5.97
C PRO A 219 3.03 13.40 6.95
N SER A 220 2.67 13.78 8.18
CA SER A 220 2.20 12.87 9.23
C SER A 220 0.87 12.21 8.88
N PHE A 221 -0.10 12.98 8.36
CA PHE A 221 -1.37 12.41 7.93
C PHE A 221 -1.19 11.52 6.69
N MET A 222 -0.34 11.90 5.74
CA MET A 222 -0.02 11.05 4.59
C MET A 222 0.63 9.72 5.00
N GLN A 223 1.44 9.69 6.04
CA GLN A 223 1.92 8.42 6.62
C GLN A 223 0.77 7.57 7.15
N THR A 224 -0.21 8.19 7.82
CA THR A 224 -1.42 7.48 8.30
C THR A 224 -2.23 6.90 7.14
N VAL A 225 -2.42 7.66 6.07
CA VAL A 225 -3.12 7.22 4.85
C VAL A 225 -2.38 6.04 4.20
N LYS A 226 -1.07 6.16 4.00
CA LYS A 226 -0.22 5.08 3.45
C LYS A 226 -0.27 3.83 4.32
N LYS A 227 -0.26 4.00 5.65
CA LYS A 227 -0.37 2.89 6.61
C LYS A 227 -1.72 2.19 6.51
N ALA A 228 -2.81 2.94 6.42
CA ALA A 228 -4.16 2.39 6.24
C ALA A 228 -4.27 1.60 4.92
N LEU A 229 -3.76 2.17 3.82
CA LEU A 229 -3.72 1.52 2.52
C LEU A 229 -2.90 0.22 2.57
N ALA A 230 -1.71 0.26 3.18
CA ALA A 230 -0.86 -0.92 3.35
C ALA A 230 -1.56 -2.04 4.13
N ILE A 231 -2.31 -1.71 5.18
CA ILE A 231 -3.10 -2.69 5.93
C ILE A 231 -4.18 -3.30 5.05
N VAL A 232 -4.96 -2.49 4.33
CA VAL A 232 -6.00 -3.00 3.41
C VAL A 232 -5.38 -3.93 2.36
N LEU A 233 -4.33 -3.46 1.70
CA LEU A 233 -3.61 -4.21 0.66
C LEU A 233 -2.97 -5.49 1.21
N SER A 234 -2.63 -5.56 2.49
CA SER A 234 -2.11 -6.80 3.09
C SER A 234 -3.11 -7.95 3.02
N TYR A 235 -4.42 -7.68 3.00
CA TYR A 235 -5.45 -8.71 2.84
C TYR A 235 -5.81 -8.98 1.39
N ARG A 236 -5.34 -8.15 0.45
CA ARG A 236 -5.73 -8.23 -0.96
C ARG A 236 -4.89 -9.27 -1.71
N TYR A 237 -5.57 -10.09 -2.49
CA TYR A 237 -5.00 -10.85 -3.59
C TYR A 237 -5.53 -10.23 -4.88
N ASP A 238 -4.64 -9.95 -5.82
CA ASP A 238 -4.97 -9.42 -7.14
C ASP A 238 -4.03 -10.06 -8.17
N ASP A 239 -4.57 -11.04 -8.91
CA ASP A 239 -3.93 -11.63 -10.09
C ASP A 239 -4.72 -11.26 -11.35
N SER A 240 -5.50 -10.17 -11.29
CA SER A 240 -6.26 -9.71 -12.44
C SER A 240 -5.31 -9.32 -13.57
N ASN A 241 -5.59 -9.83 -14.76
CA ASN A 241 -4.90 -9.46 -15.98
C ASN A 241 -5.85 -8.62 -16.83
N GLY A 242 -5.44 -7.38 -17.12
CA GLY A 242 -6.21 -6.41 -17.89
C GLY A 242 -6.59 -6.81 -19.32
N GLN A 243 -6.24 -8.02 -19.79
CA GLN A 243 -6.73 -8.56 -21.07
C GLN A 243 -7.51 -9.87 -20.97
N VAL A 244 -7.36 -10.65 -19.89
CA VAL A 244 -7.83 -12.05 -19.86
C VAL A 244 -8.70 -12.36 -18.65
N ASP A 245 -8.43 -11.75 -17.50
CA ASP A 245 -9.20 -12.00 -16.27
C ASP A 245 -9.33 -10.72 -15.46
N TYR A 246 -10.39 -9.97 -15.74
CA TYR A 246 -10.70 -8.69 -15.12
C TYR A 246 -11.17 -8.80 -13.65
N PHE A 247 -11.33 -10.03 -13.12
CA PHE A 247 -12.05 -10.28 -11.86
C PHE A 247 -11.34 -11.22 -10.89
N ASP A 248 -10.11 -11.69 -11.16
CA ASP A 248 -9.35 -12.52 -10.20
C ASP A 248 -8.70 -11.70 -9.08
N THR A 249 -9.56 -11.06 -8.27
CA THR A 249 -9.19 -10.35 -7.05
C THR A 249 -10.13 -10.79 -5.93
N ASN A 250 -9.60 -10.99 -4.72
CA ASN A 250 -10.43 -11.43 -3.61
C ASN A 250 -11.41 -10.34 -3.13
N PHE A 251 -11.08 -9.06 -3.35
CA PHE A 251 -11.99 -7.92 -3.23
C PHE A 251 -11.52 -6.70 -4.01
N TYR A 252 -12.47 -5.84 -4.39
CA TYR A 252 -12.19 -4.46 -4.77
C TYR A 252 -12.15 -3.58 -3.53
N TYR A 253 -11.37 -2.51 -3.54
CA TYR A 253 -11.34 -1.57 -2.42
C TYR A 253 -11.51 -0.13 -2.88
N ASP A 254 -11.89 0.72 -1.94
CA ASP A 254 -11.91 2.17 -2.06
C ASP A 254 -11.43 2.74 -0.70
N LEU A 255 -10.42 3.60 -0.73
CA LEU A 255 -9.94 4.33 0.45
C LEU A 255 -10.46 5.76 0.37
N LYS A 256 -11.36 6.10 1.30
CA LYS A 256 -11.97 7.41 1.40
C LYS A 256 -11.38 8.24 2.52
N ILE A 257 -11.24 9.54 2.28
CA ILE A 257 -10.92 10.51 3.34
C ILE A 257 -12.12 11.44 3.47
N LYS A 258 -12.64 11.57 4.69
CA LYS A 258 -13.76 12.48 5.00
C LYS A 258 -13.35 13.42 6.12
N LEU A 259 -13.65 14.71 5.97
CA LEU A 259 -13.50 15.68 7.05
C LEU A 259 -14.54 15.42 8.16
N LYS A 260 -14.12 15.54 9.42
CA LYS A 260 -15.00 15.46 10.59
C LYS A 260 -15.81 16.73 10.78
#